data_AF-A0A353NQY7-F1
#
_entry.id   AF-A0A353NQY7-F1
#
_cell.length_a   1.000
_cell.length_b   1.000
_cell.length_c   1.000
_cell.angle_alpha   90.00
_cell.angle_beta   90.00
_cell.angle_gamma   90.00
#
_symmetry.space_group_name_H-M   'P 1'
#
loop_
_entity.id
_entity.type
_entity.pdbx_description
1 polymer ?
#
loop_
_entity_poly.entity_id
_entity_poly.type
_entity_poly.pdbx_seq_one_letter_code
_entity_poly.pdbx_strand_id
1 'polypeptide(L)'
;RAHQQAADLGVEVNKDAVWGQVLNEVFEARVEEKLVQPTFITGHPVVVSPLAKRNKENPLITDRFELFINSWELANAFTELNDPLDQRRRFEQQMEERAQGDDEAHEMDEDYLMALEYGMPPAGGLGIGIDR
;
A
#
# COMPACT_ATOMS: atom_id res chain seq x y z
N ARG A 1 -1.93 20.25 -5.39
CA ARG A 1 -3.26 20.28 -4.72
C ARG A 1 -3.29 19.41 -3.48
N ALA A 2 -2.90 18.12 -3.56
CA ALA A 2 -2.87 17.22 -2.39
C ALA A 2 -2.06 17.77 -1.20
N HIS A 3 -0.82 18.22 -1.44
CA HIS A 3 0.02 18.89 -0.43
C HIS A 3 -0.67 20.06 0.28
N GLN A 4 -1.33 20.95 -0.49
CA GLN A 4 -2.06 22.07 0.09
C GLN A 4 -3.22 21.57 0.97
N GLN A 5 -3.95 20.55 0.53
CA GLN A 5 -5.07 19.99 1.31
C GLN A 5 -4.58 19.30 2.59
N ALA A 6 -3.43 18.63 2.56
CA ALA A 6 -2.79 18.07 3.74
C ALA A 6 -2.39 19.19 4.74
N ALA A 7 -1.79 20.27 4.24
CA ALA A 7 -1.44 21.44 5.04
C ALA A 7 -2.69 22.14 5.65
N ASP A 8 -3.77 22.28 4.89
CA ASP A 8 -5.05 22.83 5.38
C ASP A 8 -5.65 21.95 6.49
N LEU A 9 -5.39 20.63 6.44
CA LEU A 9 -5.73 19.67 7.48
C LEU A 9 -4.68 19.61 8.59
N GLY A 10 -3.61 20.41 8.56
CA GLY A 10 -2.54 20.41 9.55
C GLY A 10 -1.73 19.11 9.61
N VAL A 11 -1.57 18.41 8.48
CA VAL A 11 -0.73 17.22 8.33
C VAL A 11 0.53 17.63 7.57
N GLU A 12 1.69 17.48 8.22
CA GLU A 12 2.99 17.70 7.57
C GLU A 12 3.36 16.46 6.75
N VAL A 13 3.68 16.67 5.48
CA VAL A 13 4.03 15.61 4.54
C VAL A 13 5.39 15.90 3.91
N ASN A 14 6.14 14.87 3.50
CA ASN A 14 7.40 15.08 2.79
C ASN A 14 7.14 15.89 1.50
N LYS A 15 7.97 16.89 1.20
CA LYS A 15 7.81 17.77 0.03
C LYS A 15 7.84 17.01 -1.30
N ASP A 16 8.58 15.92 -1.35
CA ASP A 16 8.71 15.07 -2.54
C ASP A 16 7.64 13.96 -2.59
N ALA A 17 6.76 13.89 -1.58
CA ALA A 17 5.71 12.89 -1.51
C ALA A 17 4.75 13.00 -2.70
N VAL A 18 4.50 11.87 -3.35
CA VAL A 18 3.51 11.80 -4.43
C VAL A 18 2.09 11.73 -3.87
N TRP A 19 1.09 11.93 -4.73
CA TRP A 19 -0.33 11.98 -4.33
C TRP A 19 -0.77 10.84 -3.41
N GLY A 20 -0.33 9.60 -3.70
CA GLY A 20 -0.72 8.43 -2.92
C GLY A 20 -0.11 8.39 -1.52
N GLN A 21 1.13 8.82 -1.36
CA GLN A 21 1.79 8.94 -0.05
C GLN A 21 1.10 10.03 0.79
N VAL A 22 0.84 11.20 0.19
CA VAL A 22 0.10 12.28 0.87
C VAL A 22 -1.29 11.82 1.31
N LEU A 23 -1.99 11.03 0.50
CA LEU A 23 -3.30 10.50 0.86
C LEU A 23 -3.21 9.53 2.05
N ASN A 24 -2.20 8.66 2.06
CA ASN A 24 -1.96 7.70 3.13
C ASN A 24 -1.64 8.40 4.46
N GLU A 25 -0.70 9.35 4.44
CA GLU A 25 -0.31 10.14 5.62
C GLU A 25 -1.49 10.93 6.20
N VAL A 26 -2.35 11.49 5.34
CA VAL A 26 -3.58 12.17 5.80
C VAL A 26 -4.58 11.18 6.41
N PHE A 27 -4.71 9.98 5.87
CA PHE A 27 -5.59 8.94 6.41
C PHE A 27 -5.14 8.52 7.83
N GLU A 28 -3.87 8.18 7.99
CA GLU A 28 -3.27 7.80 9.29
C GLU A 28 -3.46 8.93 10.32
N ALA A 29 -3.10 10.16 9.95
CA ALA A 29 -3.15 11.30 10.87
C ALA A 29 -4.56 11.80 11.24
N ARG A 30 -5.59 11.51 10.43
CA ARG A 30 -6.92 12.15 10.57
C ARG A 30 -8.10 11.20 10.62
N VAL A 31 -7.95 9.95 10.21
CA VAL A 31 -9.07 9.00 10.07
C VAL A 31 -8.89 7.77 10.94
N GLU A 32 -7.69 7.18 10.97
CA GLU A 32 -7.42 5.90 11.64
C GLU A 32 -7.93 5.82 13.09
N GLU A 33 -7.59 6.81 13.92
CA GLU A 33 -8.00 6.89 15.34
C GLU A 33 -9.53 6.91 15.54
N LYS A 34 -10.30 7.22 14.50
CA LYS A 34 -11.77 7.32 14.56
C LYS A 34 -12.46 6.00 14.20
N LEU A 35 -11.73 4.99 13.73
CA LEU A 35 -12.27 3.71 13.28
C LEU A 35 -12.53 2.76 14.46
N VAL A 36 -13.55 3.08 15.26
CA VAL A 36 -13.91 2.30 16.46
C VAL A 36 -14.61 0.99 16.10
N GLN A 37 -15.59 1.05 15.20
CA GLN A 37 -16.34 -0.13 14.76
C GLN A 37 -15.59 -0.88 13.66
N PRO A 38 -15.82 -2.19 13.48
CA PRO A 38 -15.19 -2.97 12.42
C PRO A 38 -15.42 -2.33 11.05
N THR A 39 -14.36 -1.80 10.46
CA THR A 39 -14.41 -1.02 9.23
C THR A 39 -13.33 -1.51 8.27
N PHE A 40 -13.74 -1.91 7.08
CA PHE A 40 -12.82 -2.17 5.98
C PHE A 40 -12.53 -0.86 5.25
N ILE A 41 -11.27 -0.43 5.29
CA ILE A 41 -10.75 0.64 4.45
C ILE A 41 -10.21 0.00 3.18
N THR A 42 -10.65 0.48 2.01
CA THR A 42 -10.36 -0.14 0.71
C THR A 42 -9.76 0.87 -0.26
N GLY A 43 -9.05 0.40 -1.28
CA GLY A 43 -8.60 1.26 -2.37
C GLY A 43 -7.33 2.03 -2.03
N HIS A 44 -6.37 1.33 -1.43
CA HIS A 44 -5.08 1.91 -1.06
C HIS A 44 -4.29 2.32 -2.31
N PRO A 45 -3.60 3.47 -2.30
CA PRO A 45 -2.77 3.90 -3.44
C PRO A 45 -1.71 2.86 -3.81
N VAL A 46 -1.40 2.77 -5.10
CA VAL A 46 -0.40 1.81 -5.63
C VAL A 46 0.96 1.98 -4.98
N VAL A 47 1.36 3.23 -4.74
CA VAL A 47 2.68 3.60 -4.22
C VAL A 47 2.93 3.11 -2.79
N VAL A 48 1.88 2.85 -2.00
CA VAL A 48 1.98 2.28 -0.64
C VAL A 48 1.60 0.79 -0.62
N SER A 49 1.41 0.18 -1.78
CA SER A 49 0.88 -1.20 -1.91
C SER A 49 1.68 -2.00 -2.94
N PRO A 50 2.98 -2.25 -2.71
CA PRO A 50 3.91 -2.78 -3.72
C PRO A 50 3.54 -4.19 -4.22
N LEU A 51 2.83 -4.99 -3.42
CA LEU A 51 2.44 -6.36 -3.76
C LEU A 51 0.96 -6.49 -4.19
N ALA A 52 0.18 -5.42 -4.09
CA ALA A 52 -1.25 -5.47 -4.38
C ALA A 52 -1.54 -5.16 -5.87
N LYS A 53 -2.45 -5.94 -6.46
CA LYS A 53 -2.87 -5.74 -7.84
C LYS A 53 -3.58 -4.40 -8.02
N ARG A 54 -3.29 -3.70 -9.12
CA ARG A 54 -3.98 -2.43 -9.47
C ARG A 54 -5.46 -2.69 -9.70
N ASN A 55 -6.29 -1.77 -9.25
CA ASN A 55 -7.71 -1.80 -9.56
C ASN A 55 -7.92 -1.59 -11.08
N LYS A 56 -8.87 -2.33 -11.65
CA LYS A 56 -9.13 -2.30 -13.11
C LYS A 56 -9.74 -0.99 -13.59
N GLU A 57 -10.53 -0.33 -12.76
CA GLU A 57 -11.26 0.89 -13.11
C GLU A 57 -10.43 2.15 -12.79
N ASN A 58 -9.69 2.12 -11.68
CA ASN A 58 -8.82 3.20 -11.24
C ASN A 58 -7.38 2.70 -10.96
N PRO A 59 -6.45 2.83 -11.92
CA PRO A 59 -5.09 2.33 -11.77
C PRO A 59 -4.23 3.11 -10.77
N LEU A 60 -4.74 4.19 -10.16
CA LEU A 60 -4.04 4.92 -9.08
C LEU A 60 -4.15 4.20 -7.73
N ILE A 61 -5.08 3.26 -7.60
CA ILE A 61 -5.32 2.47 -6.39
C ILE A 61 -5.17 0.97 -6.67
N THR A 62 -5.13 0.20 -5.59
CA THR A 62 -5.05 -1.26 -5.60
C THR A 62 -6.30 -1.88 -5.02
N ASP A 63 -6.55 -3.12 -5.40
CA ASP A 63 -7.60 -3.96 -4.80
C ASP A 63 -7.12 -4.52 -3.45
N ARG A 64 -6.79 -3.61 -2.52
CA ARG A 64 -6.31 -3.86 -1.15
C ARG A 64 -7.31 -3.31 -0.14
N PHE A 65 -7.46 -4.03 0.97
CA PHE A 65 -8.15 -3.55 2.15
C PHE A 65 -7.34 -3.76 3.44
N GLU A 66 -7.67 -2.93 4.42
CA GLU A 66 -7.26 -3.08 5.82
C GLU A 66 -8.51 -3.09 6.69
N LEU A 67 -8.51 -3.94 7.71
CA LEU A 67 -9.58 -4.02 8.71
C LEU A 67 -9.16 -3.25 9.95
N PHE A 68 -9.93 -2.25 10.34
CA PHE A 68 -9.74 -1.54 11.60
C PHE A 68 -10.84 -1.89 12.61
N ILE A 69 -10.46 -2.20 13.85
CA ILE A 69 -11.36 -2.36 14.99
C ILE A 69 -10.72 -1.65 16.18
N ASN A 70 -11.48 -0.81 16.90
CA ASN A 70 -10.96 -0.03 18.03
C ASN A 70 -9.69 0.76 17.66
N SER A 71 -9.71 1.41 16.50
CA SER A 71 -8.61 2.13 15.85
C SER A 71 -7.33 1.33 15.59
N TRP A 72 -7.36 0.01 15.74
CA TRP A 72 -6.21 -0.85 15.46
C TRP A 72 -6.45 -1.57 14.14
N GLU A 73 -5.44 -1.64 13.28
CA GLU A 73 -5.47 -2.45 12.06
C GLU A 73 -5.36 -3.94 12.43
N LEU A 74 -6.42 -4.74 12.32
CA LEU A 74 -6.38 -6.17 12.69
C LEU A 74 -6.03 -7.09 11.52
N ALA A 75 -6.22 -6.64 10.29
CA ALA A 75 -5.94 -7.44 9.12
C ALA A 75 -5.59 -6.57 7.90
N ASN A 76 -4.77 -7.14 7.02
CA ASN A 76 -4.40 -6.55 5.74
C ASN A 76 -4.54 -7.63 4.65
N ALA A 77 -5.14 -7.27 3.53
CA ALA A 77 -5.45 -8.21 2.47
C ALA A 77 -5.54 -7.52 1.13
N PHE A 78 -5.24 -8.26 0.07
CA PHE A 78 -5.29 -7.73 -1.29
C PHE A 78 -5.50 -8.83 -2.32
N THR A 79 -5.98 -8.41 -3.49
CA THR A 79 -5.80 -9.22 -4.70
C THR A 79 -4.31 -9.25 -5.03
N GLU A 80 -3.75 -10.45 -5.08
CA GLU A 80 -2.30 -10.66 -5.26
C GLU A 80 -1.84 -10.15 -6.63
N LEU A 81 -0.71 -9.44 -6.65
CA LEU A 81 -0.05 -9.06 -7.89
C LEU A 81 0.65 -10.28 -8.48
N ASN A 82 0.06 -10.82 -9.56
CA ASN A 82 0.57 -11.99 -10.25
C ASN A 82 1.19 -11.69 -11.63
N ASP A 83 1.42 -10.42 -11.94
CA ASP A 83 2.13 -9.99 -13.15
C ASP A 83 3.62 -9.77 -12.82
N PRO A 84 4.53 -10.65 -13.29
CA PRO A 84 5.95 -10.55 -12.97
C PRO A 84 6.59 -9.26 -13.50
N LEU A 85 6.07 -8.68 -14.59
CA LEU A 85 6.61 -7.45 -15.17
C LEU A 85 6.22 -6.22 -14.34
N ASP A 86 4.99 -6.17 -13.82
CA ASP A 86 4.58 -5.11 -12.89
C ASP A 86 5.31 -5.28 -11.54
N GLN A 87 5.43 -6.51 -11.04
CA GLN A 87 6.14 -6.76 -9.78
C GLN A 87 7.62 -6.34 -9.84
N ARG A 88 8.33 -6.63 -10.94
CA ARG A 88 9.72 -6.17 -11.14
C ARG A 88 9.83 -4.65 -11.07
N ARG A 89 8.96 -3.92 -11.80
CA ARG A 89 8.97 -2.45 -11.81
C ARG A 89 8.72 -1.86 -10.42
N ARG A 90 7.89 -2.53 -9.60
CA ARG A 90 7.64 -2.10 -8.23
C ARG A 90 8.82 -2.36 -7.31
N PHE A 91 9.53 -3.47 -7.47
CA PHE A 91 10.80 -3.69 -6.77
C PHE A 91 11.87 -2.68 -7.20
N GLU A 92 11.96 -2.33 -8.49
CA GLU A 92 12.85 -1.26 -8.95
C GLU A 92 12.54 0.07 -8.28
N GLN A 93 11.26 0.44 -8.18
CA GLN A 93 10.83 1.66 -7.47
C GLN A 93 11.18 1.60 -5.97
N GLN A 94 10.93 0.47 -5.31
CA GLN A 94 11.26 0.29 -3.89
C GLN A 94 12.78 0.36 -3.65
N MET A 95 13.59 -0.07 -4.61
CA MET A 95 15.05 0.10 -4.52
C MET A 95 15.49 1.56 -4.65
N GLU A 96 14.79 2.36 -5.45
CA GLU A 96 15.01 3.82 -5.50
C GLU A 96 14.59 4.48 -4.18
N GLU A 97 13.46 4.09 -3.59
CA GLU A 97 12.97 4.59 -2.29
C GLU A 97 13.96 4.23 -1.16
N ARG A 98 14.47 3.00 -1.15
CA ARG A 98 15.52 2.57 -0.20
C ARG A 98 16.81 3.38 -0.33
N ALA A 99 17.24 3.65 -1.56
CA ALA A 99 18.42 4.48 -1.81
C ALA A 99 18.23 5.94 -1.33
N GLN A 100 16.98 6.39 -1.18
CA GLN A 100 16.60 7.68 -0.63
C GLN A 100 16.44 7.66 0.91
N GLY A 101 16.62 6.51 1.55
CA GLY A 101 16.64 6.36 3.01
C GLY A 101 15.39 5.72 3.62
N ASP A 102 14.54 5.08 2.82
CA ASP A 102 13.43 4.25 3.33
C ASP A 102 13.95 2.85 3.72
N ASP A 103 14.21 2.64 5.00
CA ASP A 103 14.71 1.36 5.53
C ASP A 103 13.66 0.23 5.49
N GLU A 104 12.38 0.55 5.28
CA GLU A 104 11.28 -0.43 5.21
C GLU A 104 10.98 -0.86 3.78
N ALA A 105 11.58 -0.21 2.78
CA ALA A 105 11.38 -0.56 1.38
C ALA A 105 11.92 -1.95 1.02
N HIS A 106 11.13 -2.66 0.20
CA HIS A 106 11.40 -4.03 -0.21
C HIS A 106 12.69 -4.17 -1.04
N GLU A 107 13.40 -5.28 -0.87
CA GLU A 107 14.54 -5.66 -1.71
C GLU A 107 14.09 -6.33 -3.02
N MET A 108 14.96 -6.29 -4.02
CA MET A 108 14.79 -7.08 -5.24
C MET A 108 14.94 -8.58 -4.93
N ASP A 109 13.88 -9.35 -5.17
CA ASP A 109 13.88 -10.82 -5.07
C ASP A 109 13.71 -11.46 -6.45
N GLU A 110 14.82 -11.84 -7.07
CA GLU A 110 14.84 -12.47 -8.38
C GLU A 110 14.25 -13.89 -8.37
N ASP A 111 14.29 -14.61 -7.24
CA ASP A 111 13.70 -15.95 -7.14
C ASP A 111 12.18 -15.87 -7.07
N TYR A 112 11.64 -14.90 -6.32
CA TYR A 112 10.21 -14.61 -6.29
C TYR A 112 9.68 -14.17 -7.68
N LEU A 113 10.40 -13.30 -8.38
CA LEU A 113 10.03 -12.89 -9.74
C LEU A 113 10.02 -14.08 -10.70
N MET A 114 11.05 -14.92 -10.66
CA MET A 114 11.11 -16.13 -11.47
C MET A 114 9.92 -17.07 -11.15
N ALA A 115 9.55 -17.23 -9.88
CA ALA A 115 8.38 -18.03 -9.50
C ALA A 115 7.07 -17.48 -10.09
N LEU A 116 6.89 -16.15 -10.14
CA LEU A 116 5.75 -15.52 -10.79
C LEU A 116 5.73 -15.76 -12.32
N GLU A 117 6.89 -15.80 -12.97
CA GLU A 117 7.04 -16.08 -14.41
C GLU A 117 6.60 -17.51 -14.79
N TYR A 118 6.73 -18.49 -13.89
CA TYR A 118 6.16 -19.83 -14.08
C TYR A 118 4.62 -19.84 -14.08
N GLY A 119 4.00 -18.80 -13.51
CA GLY A 119 2.56 -18.56 -13.56
C GLY A 119 1.89 -18.77 -12.21
N MET A 120 1.67 -17.67 -11.50
CA MET A 120 0.77 -17.62 -10.34
C MET A 120 -0.68 -17.36 -10.79
N PRO A 121 -1.66 -18.20 -10.41
CA PRO A 121 -3.07 -17.92 -10.71
C PRO A 121 -3.54 -16.65 -10.00
N PRO A 122 -4.67 -16.04 -10.40
CA PRO A 122 -5.30 -14.99 -9.60
C PRO A 122 -5.58 -15.50 -8.18
N ALA A 123 -5.09 -14.76 -7.18
CA ALA A 123 -5.16 -15.15 -5.78
C ALA A 123 -5.53 -13.95 -4.89
N GLY A 124 -5.95 -14.25 -3.66
CA GLY A 124 -6.17 -13.26 -2.60
C GLY A 124 -5.35 -13.62 -1.38
N GLY A 125 -4.60 -12.65 -0.87
CA GLY A 125 -3.82 -12.74 0.35
C GLY A 125 -4.56 -12.16 1.55
N LEU A 126 -4.28 -12.69 2.74
CA LEU A 126 -4.80 -12.19 4.01
C LEU A 126 -3.78 -12.43 5.12
N GLY A 127 -3.38 -11.36 5.80
CA GLY A 127 -2.68 -11.39 7.07
C GLY A 127 -3.61 -10.92 8.19
N ILE A 128 -3.58 -11.62 9.34
CA ILE A 128 -4.31 -11.24 10.55
C ILE A 128 -3.32 -11.13 11.71
N GLY A 129 -3.35 -10.01 12.44
CA GLY A 129 -2.58 -9.81 13.65
C GLY A 129 -3.20 -10.59 14.82
N ILE A 130 -2.71 -11.79 15.09
CA ILE A 130 -3.28 -12.70 16.11
C ILE A 130 -3.21 -12.12 17.54
N ASP A 131 -2.16 -11.35 17.85
CA ASP A 131 -1.95 -10.78 19.18
C ASP A 131 -2.71 -9.46 19.43
N ARG A 132 -3.23 -8.82 18.37
CA ARG A 132 -3.88 -7.50 18.47
C ARG A 132 -5.21 -7.57 19.22
#